data_AF-A0A0G1YIP9-F1
#
_entry.id   AF-A0A0G1YIP9-F1
#
_cell.length_a   1.000
_cell.length_b   1.000
_cell.length_c   1.000
_cell.angle_alpha   90.00
_cell.angle_beta   90.00
_cell.angle_gamma   90.00
#
_symmetry.space_group_name_H-M   'P 1'
#
loop_
_entity.id
_entity.type
_entity.pdbx_description
1 polymer ?
#
loop_
_entity_poly.entity_id
_entity_poly.type
_entity_poly.pdbx_seq_one_letter_code
_entity_poly.pdbx_strand_id
1 'polypeptide(L)'
;MKITSNLPQFSGRPYLIIVAGRQEAKFYLAGNSVIRTLESFRVRTPLYSDREGFFEASGRMGVIRSGSAYEPPKEAVIQEFIRGLKEHLAAIEAAEEIASAAVFAPNYMKGYIRSALSASLEQRLELVVEGNFYRSPPLALWRKIWENREPRAVKPRSGEADNLWHRGAKPPP
;
A
#
# COMPACT_ATOMS: atom_id res chain seq x y z
N MET A 1 19.60 -4.91 1.23
CA MET A 1 20.06 -4.38 2.54
C MET A 1 20.00 -5.52 3.56
N LYS A 2 21.01 -5.71 4.41
CA LYS A 2 20.98 -6.70 5.51
C LYS A 2 20.25 -6.11 6.72
N ILE A 3 19.37 -6.89 7.33
CA ILE A 3 18.63 -6.52 8.54
C ILE A 3 19.51 -6.89 9.75
N THR A 4 19.71 -5.95 10.67
CA THR A 4 20.40 -6.22 11.94
C THR A 4 19.57 -7.18 12.81
N SER A 5 20.25 -8.04 13.58
CA SER A 5 19.66 -9.11 14.41
C SER A 5 18.63 -8.66 15.45
N ASN A 6 18.53 -7.36 15.71
CA ASN A 6 17.60 -6.78 16.70
C ASN A 6 16.20 -6.54 16.14
N LEU A 7 15.98 -6.78 14.85
CA LEU A 7 14.64 -6.77 14.27
C LEU A 7 14.17 -8.22 14.10
N PRO A 8 12.89 -8.51 14.40
CA PRO A 8 12.30 -9.80 14.13
C PRO A 8 12.54 -10.13 12.66
N GLN A 9 13.04 -11.33 12.41
CA GLN A 9 13.34 -11.79 11.07
C GLN A 9 12.16 -12.60 10.55
N PHE A 10 11.87 -12.50 9.26
CA PHE A 10 11.00 -13.49 8.64
C PHE A 10 11.67 -14.85 8.76
N SER A 11 10.97 -15.77 9.41
CA SER A 11 11.38 -17.16 9.64
C SER A 11 11.45 -17.92 8.32
N GLY A 12 12.51 -17.69 7.53
CA GLY A 12 12.79 -18.39 6.26
C GLY A 12 11.77 -18.24 5.14
N ARG A 13 10.60 -17.62 5.40
CA ARG A 13 9.49 -17.49 4.46
C ARG A 13 9.57 -16.15 3.72
N PRO A 14 9.62 -16.14 2.39
CA PRO A 14 9.68 -14.89 1.63
C PRO A 14 8.39 -14.09 1.76
N TYR A 15 8.54 -12.79 1.96
CA TYR A 15 7.46 -11.85 2.20
C TYR A 15 7.49 -10.74 1.17
N LEU A 16 6.39 -10.58 0.44
CA LEU A 16 6.24 -9.50 -0.54
C LEU A 16 5.73 -8.22 0.13
N ILE A 17 6.43 -7.12 -0.10
CA ILE A 17 6.01 -5.79 0.33
C ILE A 17 5.67 -4.98 -0.91
N ILE A 18 4.40 -4.64 -1.06
CA ILE A 18 3.87 -3.83 -2.16
C ILE A 18 3.67 -2.42 -1.65
N VAL A 19 4.35 -1.44 -2.24
CA VAL A 19 4.15 -0.02 -1.93
C VAL A 19 3.57 0.67 -3.14
N ALA A 20 2.33 1.11 -3.06
CA ALA A 20 1.62 1.72 -4.17
C ALA A 20 1.17 3.14 -3.82
N GLY A 21 1.42 4.07 -4.73
CA GLY A 21 0.88 5.42 -4.73
C GLY A 21 -0.27 5.57 -5.72
N ARG A 22 -0.45 6.79 -6.24
CA ARG A 22 -1.49 7.08 -7.23
C ARG A 22 -1.17 6.52 -8.63
N GLN A 23 0.11 6.50 -9.00
CA GLN A 23 0.57 6.18 -10.35
C GLN A 23 1.91 5.44 -10.36
N GLU A 24 2.41 5.06 -9.18
CA GLU A 24 3.74 4.50 -9.02
C GLU A 24 3.69 3.41 -7.97
N ALA A 25 4.48 2.35 -8.17
CA ALA A 25 4.61 1.28 -7.21
C ALA A 25 6.07 0.82 -7.08
N LYS A 26 6.40 0.25 -5.92
CA LYS A 26 7.66 -0.43 -5.64
C LYS A 26 7.36 -1.76 -4.98
N PHE A 27 8.16 -2.76 -5.33
CA PHE A 27 8.05 -4.09 -4.77
C PHE A 27 9.36 -4.47 -4.10
N TYR A 28 9.23 -5.04 -2.90
CA TYR A 28 10.36 -5.57 -2.16
C TYR A 28 10.06 -7.00 -1.74
N LEU A 29 11.09 -7.83 -1.77
CA LEU A 29 11.05 -9.15 -1.18
C LEU A 29 11.90 -9.14 0.09
N ALA A 30 11.29 -9.53 1.20
CA ALA A 30 11.95 -9.67 2.47
C ALA A 30 12.01 -11.15 2.87
N GLY A 31 13.20 -11.65 3.19
CA GLY A 31 13.42 -13.04 3.57
C GLY A 31 14.89 -13.28 3.92
N ASN A 32 15.18 -14.27 4.74
CA ASN A 32 16.55 -14.65 5.12
C ASN A 32 17.41 -13.45 5.59
N SER A 33 16.84 -12.59 6.45
CA SER A 33 17.50 -11.36 6.94
C SER A 33 17.84 -10.30 5.88
N VAL A 34 17.30 -10.42 4.68
CA VAL A 34 17.56 -9.48 3.57
C VAL A 34 16.26 -8.89 3.07
N ILE A 35 16.28 -7.59 2.81
CA ILE A 35 15.25 -6.93 2.00
C ILE A 35 15.92 -6.52 0.69
N ARG A 36 15.39 -7.05 -0.42
CA ARG A 36 15.79 -6.68 -1.77
C ARG A 36 14.64 -5.94 -2.46
N THR A 37 15.00 -4.95 -3.26
CA THR A 37 14.07 -4.35 -4.23
C THR A 37 13.96 -5.29 -5.41
N LEU A 38 12.74 -5.65 -5.78
CA LEU A 38 12.49 -6.44 -6.99
C LEU A 38 12.44 -5.50 -8.19
N GLU A 39 11.47 -4.59 -8.17
CA GLU A 39 11.29 -3.60 -9.23
C GLU A 39 10.46 -2.41 -8.76
N SER A 40 10.33 -1.42 -9.63
CA SER A 40 9.44 -0.29 -9.48
C SER A 40 8.92 0.13 -10.84
N PHE A 41 7.66 0.57 -10.90
CA PHE A 41 7.12 1.14 -12.12
C PHE A 41 6.32 2.41 -11.84
N ARG A 42 6.15 3.22 -12.88
CA ARG A 42 5.41 4.48 -12.83
C ARG A 42 4.68 4.73 -14.15
N VAL A 43 3.40 5.04 -14.06
CA VAL A 43 2.61 5.57 -15.17
C VAL A 43 2.87 7.06 -15.30
N ARG A 44 3.15 7.52 -16.51
CA ARG A 44 3.35 8.95 -16.78
C ARG A 44 2.00 9.65 -16.71
N THR A 45 1.91 10.74 -15.96
CA THR A 45 0.79 11.66 -16.14
C THR A 45 0.90 12.26 -17.55
N PRO A 46 -0.16 12.23 -18.37
CA PRO A 46 -0.16 12.96 -19.63
C PRO A 46 0.13 14.43 -19.32
N LEU A 47 1.21 14.96 -19.90
CA LEU A 47 1.50 16.40 -19.89
C LEU A 47 0.50 17.04 -20.85
N TYR A 48 -0.57 17.61 -20.31
CA TYR A 48 -1.39 18.55 -21.08
C TYR A 48 -0.54 19.81 -21.26
N SER A 49 0.15 19.88 -22.39
CA SER A 49 0.63 21.14 -22.93
C SER A 49 -0.58 22.03 -23.14
N ASP A 50 -0.61 23.20 -22.50
CA ASP A 50 -1.64 24.25 -22.57
C ASP A 50 -1.89 24.84 -23.97
N ARG A 51 -2.08 24.02 -25.01
CA ARG A 51 -2.32 24.48 -26.38
C ARG A 51 -3.24 23.52 -27.12
N GLU A 52 -4.54 23.70 -26.92
CA GLU A 52 -5.60 23.60 -27.94
C GLU A 52 -6.97 23.68 -27.25
N GLY A 53 -7.27 24.86 -26.70
CA GLY A 53 -8.59 25.23 -26.19
C GLY A 53 -9.03 26.62 -26.64
N PHE A 54 -8.34 27.21 -27.62
CA PHE A 54 -8.78 28.47 -28.24
C PHE A 54 -9.73 28.13 -29.39
N PHE A 55 -10.99 27.87 -29.06
CA PHE A 55 -12.06 28.02 -30.04
C PHE A 55 -12.42 29.50 -30.10
N GLU A 56 -11.84 30.23 -31.05
CA GLU A 56 -12.45 31.46 -31.54
C GLU A 56 -13.65 31.07 -32.39
N ALA A 57 -14.80 30.89 -31.76
CA ALA A 57 -16.07 31.00 -32.45
C ALA A 57 -16.45 32.48 -32.50
N SER A 58 -15.98 33.19 -33.53
CA SER A 58 -16.45 34.54 -33.83
C SER A 58 -17.90 34.47 -34.35
N GLY A 59 -18.86 34.55 -33.43
CA GLY A 59 -20.29 34.69 -33.70
C GLY A 59 -20.85 35.92 -32.97
N ARG A 60 -21.52 36.80 -33.70
CA ARG A 60 -22.29 37.95 -33.18
C ARG A 60 -23.40 37.47 -32.22
N MET A 61 -23.10 37.28 -30.95
CA MET A 61 -24.00 37.39 -29.77
C MET A 61 -23.37 36.61 -28.62
N GLY A 62 -23.10 37.30 -27.52
CA GLY A 62 -22.26 36.83 -26.43
C GLY A 62 -22.69 35.50 -25.82
N VAL A 63 -21.70 34.62 -25.64
CA VAL A 63 -21.68 33.57 -24.61
C VAL A 63 -20.25 33.49 -24.08
N ILE A 64 -20.02 34.02 -22.88
CA ILE A 64 -18.80 33.74 -22.09
C ILE A 64 -19.10 32.47 -21.29
N ARG A 65 -18.83 31.29 -21.84
CA ARG A 65 -18.71 30.06 -21.04
C ARG A 65 -17.23 29.84 -20.74
N SER A 66 -16.87 29.99 -19.47
CA SER A 66 -15.62 29.48 -18.92
C SER A 66 -15.67 27.95 -18.99
N GLY A 67 -15.02 27.36 -19.99
CA GLY A 67 -14.81 25.91 -20.06
C GLY A 67 -13.68 25.54 -19.11
N SER A 68 -13.97 24.69 -18.11
CA SER A 68 -12.93 24.08 -17.27
C SER A 68 -11.93 23.34 -18.17
N ALA A 69 -10.64 23.54 -17.94
CA ALA A 69 -9.58 22.81 -18.63
C ALA A 69 -9.91 21.30 -18.68
N TYR A 70 -9.74 20.68 -19.84
CA TYR A 70 -9.99 19.26 -20.06
C TYR A 70 -8.95 18.45 -19.26
N GLU A 71 -9.26 18.11 -18.02
CA GLU A 71 -8.48 17.14 -17.26
C GLU A 71 -8.63 15.77 -17.95
N PRO A 72 -7.55 14.99 -18.12
CA PRO A 72 -7.70 13.58 -18.49
C PRO A 72 -8.62 12.93 -17.45
N PRO A 73 -9.53 12.03 -17.84
CA PRO A 73 -10.34 11.32 -16.85
C PRO A 73 -9.36 10.62 -15.91
N LYS A 74 -9.35 11.05 -14.64
CA LYS A 74 -8.45 10.53 -13.59
C LYS A 74 -8.53 9.01 -13.52
N GLU A 75 -9.69 8.49 -13.88
CA GLU A 75 -10.05 7.10 -14.04
C GLU A 75 -9.16 6.38 -15.07
N ALA A 76 -8.90 6.96 -16.25
CA ALA A 76 -8.09 6.30 -17.28
C ALA A 76 -6.65 6.06 -16.80
N VAL A 77 -6.08 7.04 -16.09
CA VAL A 77 -4.73 6.90 -15.51
C VAL A 77 -4.71 5.87 -14.39
N ILE A 78 -5.77 5.80 -13.57
CA ILE A 78 -5.90 4.75 -12.56
C ILE A 78 -6.01 3.38 -13.22
N GLN A 79 -6.82 3.23 -14.27
CA GLN A 79 -6.98 1.95 -14.98
C GLN A 79 -5.66 1.49 -15.62
N GLU A 80 -4.92 2.41 -16.24
CA GLU A 80 -3.60 2.12 -16.77
C GLU A 80 -2.62 1.68 -15.68
N PHE A 81 -2.63 2.38 -14.53
CA PHE A 81 -1.82 2.00 -13.37
C PHE A 81 -2.20 0.61 -12.84
N ILE A 82 -3.49 0.29 -12.73
CA ILE A 82 -3.96 -1.01 -12.26
C ILE A 82 -3.64 -2.12 -13.25
N ARG A 83 -3.73 -1.87 -14.55
CA ARG A 83 -3.29 -2.82 -15.58
C ARG A 83 -1.79 -3.12 -15.43
N GLY A 84 -0.96 -2.08 -15.37
CA GLY A 84 0.49 -2.27 -15.15
C GLY A 84 0.79 -2.99 -13.84
N LEU A 85 0.08 -2.64 -12.76
CA LEU A 85 0.23 -3.29 -11.47
C LEU A 85 -0.03 -4.80 -11.55
N LYS A 86 -1.09 -5.21 -12.27
CA LYS A 86 -1.41 -6.63 -12.50
C LYS A 86 -0.30 -7.35 -13.26
N GLU A 87 0.22 -6.73 -14.32
CA GLU A 87 1.29 -7.31 -15.14
C GLU A 87 2.57 -7.53 -14.32
N HIS A 88 2.98 -6.54 -13.54
CA HIS A 88 4.14 -6.61 -12.66
C HIS A 88 3.95 -7.65 -11.54
N LEU A 89 2.79 -7.68 -10.88
CA LEU A 89 2.50 -8.68 -9.85
C LEU A 89 2.51 -10.10 -10.40
N ALA A 90 1.93 -10.33 -11.59
CA ALA A 90 1.96 -11.64 -12.24
C ALA A 90 3.40 -12.09 -12.57
N ALA A 91 4.25 -11.18 -13.05
CA ALA A 91 5.65 -11.46 -13.32
C ALA A 91 6.42 -11.81 -12.03
N ILE A 92 6.16 -11.08 -10.93
CA ILE A 92 6.77 -11.36 -9.63
C ILE A 92 6.30 -12.72 -9.10
N GLU A 93 5.00 -13.03 -9.14
CA GLU A 93 4.46 -14.33 -8.69
C GLU A 93 5.00 -15.52 -9.49
N ALA A 94 5.32 -15.31 -10.78
CA ALA A 94 5.95 -16.34 -11.61
C ALA A 94 7.44 -16.53 -11.30
N ALA A 95 8.14 -15.47 -10.86
CA ALA A 95 9.58 -15.49 -10.64
C ALA A 95 9.98 -15.82 -9.18
N GLU A 96 9.10 -15.54 -8.22
CA GLU A 96 9.42 -15.55 -6.79
C GLU A 96 8.41 -16.39 -6.01
N GLU A 97 8.90 -17.24 -5.10
CA GLU A 97 8.04 -17.92 -4.13
C GLU A 97 7.62 -16.91 -3.05
N ILE A 98 6.32 -16.61 -2.96
CA ILE A 98 5.78 -15.65 -1.98
C ILE A 98 4.93 -16.40 -0.96
N ALA A 99 5.37 -16.43 0.30
CA ALA A 99 4.59 -17.06 1.37
C ALA A 99 3.49 -16.13 1.92
N SER A 100 3.81 -14.84 2.04
CA SER A 100 2.93 -13.83 2.62
C SER A 100 3.16 -12.46 1.98
N ALA A 101 2.18 -11.57 2.06
CA ALA A 101 2.26 -10.23 1.50
C ALA A 101 1.70 -9.13 2.41
N ALA A 102 2.22 -7.91 2.24
CA ALA A 102 1.63 -6.68 2.76
C ALA A 102 1.51 -5.60 1.68
N VAL A 103 0.45 -4.80 1.77
CA VAL A 103 0.20 -3.65 0.91
C VAL A 103 0.29 -2.37 1.71
N PHE A 104 1.05 -1.40 1.20
CA PHE A 104 1.13 -0.02 1.70
C PHE A 104 0.56 0.90 0.65
N ALA A 105 -0.57 1.55 0.95
CA ALA A 105 -1.26 2.37 -0.04
C ALA A 105 -2.12 3.47 0.58
N PRO A 106 -2.34 4.60 -0.13
CA PRO A 106 -3.37 5.56 0.25
C PRO A 106 -4.75 4.89 0.31
N ASN A 107 -5.60 5.31 1.25
CA ASN A 107 -6.92 4.73 1.46
C ASN A 107 -7.77 4.69 0.16
N TYR A 108 -7.73 5.76 -0.64
CA TYR A 108 -8.47 5.83 -1.92
C TYR A 108 -7.98 4.85 -2.99
N MET A 109 -6.77 4.30 -2.87
CA MET A 109 -6.22 3.30 -3.80
C MET A 109 -6.42 1.86 -3.35
N LYS A 110 -6.79 1.63 -2.08
CA LYS A 110 -6.84 0.30 -1.48
C LYS A 110 -7.74 -0.68 -2.24
N GLY A 111 -8.94 -0.24 -2.65
CA GLY A 111 -9.86 -1.07 -3.43
C GLY A 111 -9.30 -1.43 -4.81
N TYR A 112 -8.68 -0.46 -5.49
CA TYR A 112 -8.05 -0.66 -6.79
C TYR A 112 -6.84 -1.60 -6.72
N ILE A 113 -6.02 -1.48 -5.68
CA ILE A 113 -4.85 -2.35 -5.51
C ILE A 113 -5.27 -3.77 -5.18
N ARG A 114 -6.29 -3.96 -4.33
CA ARG A 114 -6.84 -5.29 -4.06
C ARG A 114 -7.36 -5.95 -5.34
N SER A 115 -8.05 -5.22 -6.21
CA SER A 115 -8.51 -5.78 -7.49
C SER A 115 -7.40 -6.07 -8.50
N ALA A 116 -6.16 -5.65 -8.20
CA ALA A 116 -4.96 -5.99 -8.96
C ALA A 116 -4.27 -7.27 -8.46
N LEU A 117 -4.55 -7.72 -7.25
CA LEU A 117 -3.96 -8.94 -6.70
C LEU A 117 -4.56 -10.17 -7.37
N SER A 118 -3.74 -11.20 -7.58
CA SER A 118 -4.25 -12.53 -7.90
C SER A 118 -5.02 -13.09 -6.70
N ALA A 119 -5.92 -14.05 -6.93
CA ALA A 119 -6.62 -14.72 -5.83
C ALA A 119 -5.64 -15.41 -4.85
N SER A 120 -4.52 -15.92 -5.35
CA SER A 120 -3.49 -16.55 -4.51
C SER A 120 -2.81 -15.53 -3.62
N LEU A 121 -2.42 -14.38 -4.17
CA LEU A 121 -1.75 -13.32 -3.42
C LEU A 121 -2.70 -12.63 -2.43
N GLU A 122 -3.98 -12.49 -2.78
CA GLU A 122 -4.99 -11.95 -1.86
C GLU A 122 -5.21 -12.87 -0.64
N GLN A 123 -5.19 -14.19 -0.81
CA GLN A 123 -5.25 -15.14 0.32
C GLN A 123 -4.02 -15.07 1.23
N ARG A 124 -2.86 -14.69 0.68
CA ARG A 124 -1.60 -14.53 1.41
C ARG A 124 -1.39 -13.10 1.95
N LEU A 125 -2.35 -12.20 1.69
CA LEU A 125 -2.29 -10.82 2.13
C LEU A 125 -2.61 -10.73 3.63
N GLU A 126 -1.58 -10.49 4.44
CA GLU A 126 -1.75 -10.43 5.89
C GLU A 126 -2.06 -9.03 6.40
N LEU A 127 -1.57 -8.00 5.70
CA LEU A 127 -1.63 -6.63 6.18
C LEU A 127 -1.86 -5.64 5.04
N VAL A 128 -2.75 -4.68 5.30
CA VAL A 128 -2.92 -3.48 4.48
C VAL A 128 -2.72 -2.26 5.36
N VAL A 129 -1.67 -1.49 5.10
CA VAL A 129 -1.34 -0.26 5.84
C VAL A 129 -1.71 0.95 5.00
N GLU A 130 -2.56 1.80 5.56
CA GLU A 130 -3.05 3.00 4.88
C GLU A 130 -2.05 4.15 5.03
N GLY A 131 -1.71 4.80 3.91
CA GLY A 131 -0.83 5.96 3.87
C GLY A 131 0.06 6.02 2.63
N ASN A 132 0.74 7.15 2.42
CA ASN A 132 1.71 7.31 1.35
C ASN A 132 3.12 6.91 1.84
N PHE A 133 3.60 5.76 1.38
CA PHE A 133 4.89 5.21 1.79
C PHE A 133 5.89 5.05 0.64
N TYR A 134 5.61 5.61 -0.55
CA TYR A 134 6.45 5.41 -1.73
C TYR A 134 7.92 5.84 -1.55
N ARG A 135 8.14 6.87 -0.73
CA ARG A 135 9.47 7.39 -0.36
C ARG A 135 10.03 6.78 0.91
N SER A 136 9.29 5.92 1.59
CA SER A 136 9.75 5.29 2.82
C SER A 136 10.84 4.27 2.51
N PRO A 137 11.92 4.23 3.31
CA PRO A 137 12.96 3.22 3.14
C PRO A 137 12.40 1.83 3.48
N PRO A 138 12.92 0.75 2.85
CA PRO A 138 12.38 -0.60 3.04
C PRO A 138 12.35 -1.06 4.50
N LEU A 139 13.35 -0.64 5.28
CA LEU A 139 13.43 -0.96 6.70
C LEU A 139 12.31 -0.31 7.54
N ALA A 140 11.84 0.88 7.15
CA ALA A 140 10.74 1.54 7.84
C ALA A 140 9.40 0.84 7.54
N LEU A 141 9.21 0.38 6.30
CA LEU A 141 8.06 -0.46 5.94
C LEU A 141 8.06 -1.74 6.77
N TRP A 142 9.24 -2.35 6.92
CA TRP A 142 9.39 -3.57 7.70
C TRP A 142 8.98 -3.40 9.16
N ARG A 143 9.48 -2.35 9.81
CA ARG A 143 9.07 -2.01 11.19
C ARG A 143 7.56 -1.84 11.31
N LYS A 144 6.92 -1.19 10.34
CA LYS A 144 5.46 -1.02 10.33
C LYS A 144 4.71 -2.33 10.24
N ILE A 145 5.19 -3.31 9.47
CA ILE A 145 4.56 -4.64 9.44
C ILE A 145 4.60 -5.25 10.84
N TRP A 146 5.74 -5.16 11.53
CA TRP A 146 5.88 -5.71 12.88
C TRP A 146 5.01 -5.00 13.92
N GLU A 147 5.03 -3.67 13.95
CA GLU A 147 4.21 -2.85 14.87
C GLU A 147 2.71 -3.13 14.75
N ASN A 148 2.24 -3.57 13.58
CA ASN A 148 0.84 -3.93 13.36
C ASN A 148 0.55 -5.42 13.57
N ARG A 149 1.57 -6.28 13.70
CA ARG A 149 1.41 -7.70 14.02
C ARG A 149 1.37 -7.98 15.51
N GLU A 150 2.12 -7.24 16.33
CA GLU A 150 2.01 -7.44 17.77
C GLU A 150 0.63 -7.01 18.26
N PRO A 151 -0.06 -7.86 19.07
CA PRO A 151 -1.28 -7.42 19.72
C PRO A 151 -0.89 -6.20 20.55
N ARG A 152 -1.41 -5.02 20.19
CA ARG A 152 -1.24 -3.82 20.99
C ARG A 152 -1.61 -4.22 22.41
N ALA A 153 -0.64 -4.21 23.33
CA ALA A 153 -0.90 -4.48 24.73
C ALA A 153 -2.08 -3.60 25.12
N VAL A 154 -3.24 -4.23 25.28
CA VAL A 154 -4.46 -3.52 25.63
C VAL A 154 -4.15 -2.96 27.00
N LYS A 155 -3.91 -1.64 27.08
CA LYS A 155 -3.86 -0.99 28.39
C LYS A 155 -5.19 -1.37 29.05
N PRO A 156 -5.18 -2.11 30.18
CA PRO A 156 -6.43 -2.46 30.82
C PRO A 156 -7.19 -1.16 31.04
N ARG A 157 -8.44 -1.11 30.57
CA ARG A 157 -9.32 0.02 30.88
C ARG A 157 -9.36 0.10 32.40
N SER A 158 -9.16 1.30 32.93
CA SER A 158 -8.90 1.60 34.34
C SER A 158 -9.99 1.18 35.35
N GLY A 159 -10.95 0.35 34.96
CA GLY A 159 -11.95 -0.27 35.84
C GLY A 159 -11.82 -1.80 35.98
N GLU A 160 -10.97 -2.50 35.21
CA GLU A 160 -10.80 -3.96 35.36
C GLU A 160 -9.71 -4.35 36.39
N ALA A 161 -8.82 -3.42 36.73
CA ALA A 161 -7.79 -3.67 37.75
C ALA A 161 -8.37 -3.76 39.18
N ASP A 162 -9.49 -3.07 39.48
CA ASP A 162 -10.12 -3.12 40.80
C ASP A 162 -10.86 -4.44 41.07
N ASN A 163 -11.36 -5.11 40.04
CA ASN A 163 -12.09 -6.37 40.21
C ASN A 163 -11.20 -7.58 40.54
N LEU A 164 -9.89 -7.48 40.32
CA LEU A 164 -8.93 -8.53 40.66
C LEU A 164 -8.46 -8.45 42.13
N TRP A 165 -8.51 -7.27 42.76
CA TRP A 165 -8.14 -7.12 44.18
C TRP A 165 -9.28 -7.44 45.16
N HIS A 166 -10.55 -7.30 44.73
CA HIS A 166 -11.71 -7.54 45.60
C HIS A 166 -12.26 -8.97 45.56
N ARG A 167 -11.86 -9.81 44.61
CA ARG A 167 -12.17 -11.25 44.65
C ARG A 167 -11.11 -11.97 45.47
N GLY A 168 -11.35 -12.03 46.77
CA GLY A 168 -10.53 -12.76 47.75
C GLY A 168 -10.36 -14.23 47.39
N ALA A 169 -9.34 -14.54 46.60
CA ALA A 169 -8.78 -15.88 46.52
C ALA A 169 -8.01 -16.11 47.83
N LYS A 170 -8.68 -16.76 48.81
CA LYS A 170 -7.98 -17.40 49.93
C LYS A 170 -6.94 -18.37 49.33
N PRO A 171 -5.68 -18.36 49.79
CA PRO A 171 -4.75 -19.42 49.42
C PRO A 171 -5.27 -20.77 49.95
N PRO A 172 -5.06 -21.86 49.20
CA PRO A 172 -5.41 -23.21 49.63
C PRO A 172 -4.59 -23.62 50.88
N PRO A 173 -5.09 -24.60 51.66
CA PRO A 173 -4.53 -24.98 52.96
C PRO A 173 -3.10 -25.51 52.88
#